data_AF-D2DSQ8-F1
#
_entry.id   AF-D2DSQ8-F1
#
_cell.length_a   1.000
_cell.length_b   1.000
_cell.length_c   1.000
_cell.angle_alpha   90.00
_cell.angle_beta   90.00
_cell.angle_gamma   90.00
#
_symmetry.space_group_name_H-M   'P 1'
#
loop_
_entity.id
_entity.type
_entity.pdbx_description
1 polymer ?
#
loop_
_entity_poly.entity_id
_entity_poly.type
_entity_poly.pdbx_seq_one_letter_code
_entity_poly.pdbx_strand_id
1 'polypeptide(L)'
;YLTKSVFDQLKGKKTSLGATLLDVIQSGVENLDSGVGVYAPDAEAYTLFAPPFDPIIEDYHKGFKQTDKHPNKDFGDVNQFVNVDPDGKFVISTRV
;
A
#
# COMPACT_ATOMS: atom_id res chain seq x y z
N TYR A 1 11.73 2.28 7.04
CA TYR A 1 11.73 1.99 5.59
C TYR A 1 12.48 3.04 4.78
N LEU A 2 12.13 4.33 4.88
CA LEU A 2 12.90 5.41 4.26
C LEU A 2 14.15 5.77 5.08
N THR A 3 15.15 4.88 5.12
CA THR A 3 16.43 5.18 5.77
C THR A 3 17.21 6.23 4.97
N LYS A 4 18.23 6.84 5.58
CA LYS A 4 19.11 7.80 4.89
C LYS A 4 19.69 7.23 3.59
N SER A 5 20.13 5.97 3.60
CA SER A 5 20.69 5.32 2.41
C SER A 5 19.67 5.19 1.28
N VAL A 6 18.43 4.82 1.61
CA VAL A 6 17.33 4.70 0.65
C VAL A 6 16.91 6.08 0.12
N PHE A 7 16.83 7.08 0.99
CA PHE A 7 16.55 8.46 0.59
C PHE A 7 17.61 9.00 -0.37
N ASP A 8 18.90 8.83 -0.03
CA ASP A 8 20.01 9.31 -0.85
C ASP A 8 20.04 8.64 -2.23
N GLN A 9 19.64 7.37 -2.33
CA GLN A 9 19.50 6.63 -3.59
C GLN A 9 18.39 7.20 -4.49
N LEU A 10 17.29 7.69 -3.91
CA LEU A 10 16.03 7.95 -4.63
C LEU A 10 15.69 9.44 -4.81
N LYS A 11 16.23 10.34 -3.98
CA LYS A 11 15.83 11.77 -3.94
C LYS A 11 15.97 12.53 -5.26
N GLY A 12 16.82 12.07 -6.18
CA GLY A 12 17.02 12.66 -7.51
C GLY A 12 16.33 11.89 -8.65
N LYS A 13 15.59 10.83 -8.36
CA LYS A 13 14.90 10.01 -9.37
C LYS A 13 13.55 10.62 -9.73
N LYS A 14 13.11 10.34 -10.95
CA LYS A 14 11.86 10.83 -11.53
C LYS A 14 11.27 9.78 -12.46
N THR A 15 9.96 9.55 -12.39
CA THR A 15 9.26 8.66 -13.33
C THR A 15 9.15 9.32 -14.71
N SER A 16 8.74 8.55 -15.71
CA SER A 16 8.49 9.04 -17.07
C SER A 16 7.42 10.14 -17.11
N LEU A 17 6.47 10.13 -16.17
CA LEU A 17 5.39 11.11 -16.11
C LEU A 17 5.71 12.36 -15.30
N GLY A 18 6.76 12.36 -14.49
CA GLY A 18 7.05 13.53 -13.68
C GLY A 18 7.31 13.28 -12.21
N ALA A 19 6.89 12.13 -11.70
CA ALA A 19 6.75 11.91 -10.27
C ALA A 19 8.11 11.72 -9.60
N THR A 20 8.29 12.34 -8.45
CA THR A 20 9.51 12.35 -7.66
C THR A 20 9.29 11.64 -6.32
N LEU A 21 10.37 11.48 -5.54
CA LEU A 21 10.26 10.97 -4.18
C LEU A 21 9.40 11.88 -3.29
N LEU A 22 9.37 13.20 -3.53
CA LEU A 22 8.51 14.12 -2.78
C LEU A 22 7.03 13.77 -3.00
N ASP A 23 6.61 13.57 -4.24
CA ASP A 23 5.24 13.20 -4.57
C ASP A 23 4.82 11.88 -3.91
N VAL A 24 5.77 10.98 -3.66
CA VAL A 24 5.54 9.71 -2.95
C VAL A 24 5.34 9.90 -1.45
N ILE A 25 6.15 10.74 -0.80
CA ILE A 25 6.23 10.80 0.67
C ILE A 25 5.55 12.02 1.29
N GLN A 26 5.13 13.01 0.50
CA GLN A 26 4.66 14.30 0.99
C GLN A 26 3.53 14.14 2.01
N SER A 27 2.56 13.26 1.75
CA SER A 27 1.47 13.01 2.70
C SER A 27 1.97 12.57 4.08
N GLY A 28 2.94 11.65 4.15
CA GLY A 28 3.49 11.16 5.41
C GLY A 28 4.44 12.14 6.10
N VAL A 29 5.08 13.04 5.35
CA VAL A 29 5.89 14.13 5.92
C VAL A 29 5.00 15.20 6.55
N GLU A 30 3.92 15.60 5.89
CA GLU A 30 3.00 16.62 6.39
C GLU A 30 2.07 16.10 7.50
N ASN A 31 1.72 14.81 7.47
CA ASN A 31 0.82 14.18 8.43
C ASN A 31 1.58 13.10 9.21
N LEU A 32 2.27 13.51 10.27
CA LEU A 32 3.15 12.63 11.07
C LEU A 32 2.41 11.53 11.83
N ASP A 33 1.08 11.61 11.92
CA ASP A 33 0.18 10.60 12.46
C ASP A 33 -0.24 9.53 11.43
N SER A 34 0.27 9.61 10.19
CA SER A 34 0.03 8.61 9.15
C SER A 34 0.51 7.22 9.57
N GLY A 35 -0.38 6.21 9.46
CA GLY A 35 0.00 4.82 9.68
C GLY A 35 0.95 4.24 8.61
N VAL A 36 0.93 4.79 7.39
CA VAL A 36 1.79 4.34 6.27
C VAL A 36 2.54 5.52 5.63
N GLY A 37 1.82 6.54 5.15
CA GLY A 37 2.40 7.82 4.73
C GLY A 37 3.02 7.88 3.33
N VAL A 38 2.82 6.87 2.48
CA VAL A 38 3.30 6.89 1.08
C VAL A 38 2.17 6.62 0.08
N TYR A 39 2.26 7.24 -1.10
CA TYR A 39 1.36 7.01 -2.22
C TYR A 39 2.16 6.89 -3.52
N ALA A 40 1.69 6.09 -4.47
CA ALA A 40 2.29 6.01 -5.81
C ALA A 40 1.60 7.02 -6.73
N PRO A 41 2.30 8.06 -7.23
CA PRO A 41 1.68 9.06 -8.12
C PRO A 41 1.36 8.47 -9.51
N ASP A 42 2.07 7.43 -9.90
CA ASP A 42 1.84 6.64 -11.11
C ASP A 42 2.27 5.17 -10.91
N ALA A 43 1.99 4.31 -11.89
CA ALA A 43 2.33 2.89 -11.81
C ALA A 43 3.84 2.61 -11.82
N GLU A 44 4.63 3.45 -12.50
CA GLU A 44 6.09 3.31 -12.56
C GLU A 44 6.72 3.54 -11.18
N ALA A 45 6.11 4.40 -10.36
CA ALA A 45 6.57 4.73 -9.02
C ALA A 45 6.75 3.50 -8.12
N TYR A 46 5.91 2.46 -8.26
CA TYR A 46 6.08 1.20 -7.52
C TYR A 46 7.41 0.50 -7.84
N THR A 47 7.89 0.61 -9.09
CA THR A 47 9.16 0.02 -9.50
C THR A 47 10.34 0.95 -9.23
N LEU A 48 10.22 2.24 -9.60
CA LEU A 48 11.31 3.20 -9.47
C LEU A 48 11.64 3.48 -7.99
N PHE A 49 10.61 3.57 -7.14
CA PHE A 49 10.73 3.77 -5.70
C PHE A 49 10.43 2.48 -4.93
N ALA A 50 10.69 1.31 -5.51
CA ALA A 50 10.59 0.01 -4.86
C ALA A 50 11.33 -0.08 -3.50
N PRO A 51 12.54 0.51 -3.30
CA PRO A 51 13.27 0.33 -2.05
C PRO A 51 12.51 0.71 -0.76
N PRO A 52 11.71 1.80 -0.72
CA PRO A 52 10.76 2.01 0.38
C PRO A 52 9.43 1.26 0.19
N PHE A 53 8.89 1.13 -1.03
CA PHE A 53 7.58 0.49 -1.25
C PHE A 53 7.57 -0.99 -0.84
N ASP A 54 8.53 -1.80 -1.31
CA ASP A 54 8.54 -3.25 -1.07
C ASP A 54 8.50 -3.61 0.42
N PRO A 55 9.39 -3.09 1.29
CA PRO A 55 9.32 -3.43 2.71
C PRO A 55 8.10 -2.82 3.42
N ILE A 56 7.56 -1.69 2.93
CA ILE A 56 6.29 -1.13 3.46
C ILE A 56 5.12 -2.06 3.11
N ILE A 57 5.05 -2.54 1.86
CA ILE A 57 4.02 -3.47 1.39
C ILE A 57 4.11 -4.79 2.19
N GLU A 58 5.32 -5.33 2.33
CA GLU A 58 5.55 -6.57 3.09
C GLU A 58 5.11 -6.42 4.55
N ASP A 59 5.45 -5.33 5.23
CA ASP A 59 5.05 -5.09 6.62
C ASP A 59 3.53 -4.90 6.75
N TYR A 60 2.94 -4.00 5.95
CA TYR A 60 1.51 -3.69 6.02
C TYR A 60 0.63 -4.90 5.70
N HIS A 61 1.00 -5.70 4.70
CA HIS A 61 0.27 -6.91 4.31
C HIS A 61 0.67 -8.15 5.11
N LYS A 62 1.56 -8.02 6.12
CA LYS A 62 2.03 -9.10 6.99
C LYS A 62 2.66 -10.27 6.21
N GLY A 63 3.43 -9.92 5.18
CA GLY A 63 4.11 -10.83 4.26
C GLY A 63 3.74 -10.56 2.81
N PHE A 64 4.75 -10.21 2.00
CA PHE A 64 4.69 -10.12 0.53
C PHE A 64 6.11 -9.86 0.01
N LYS A 65 6.90 -10.91 -0.18
CA LYS A 65 8.31 -10.76 -0.61
C LYS A 65 8.36 -10.25 -2.05
N GLN A 66 9.50 -9.67 -2.44
CA GLN A 66 9.74 -9.25 -3.82
C GLN A 66 9.57 -10.37 -4.86
N THR A 67 9.74 -11.63 -4.44
CA THR A 67 9.55 -12.82 -5.29
C THR A 67 8.10 -13.28 -5.38
N ASP A 68 7.25 -12.79 -4.49
CA ASP A 68 5.84 -13.18 -4.42
C ASP A 68 5.05 -12.43 -5.50
N LYS A 69 3.94 -13.01 -5.92
CA LYS A 69 3.02 -12.41 -6.88
C LYS A 69 1.62 -12.46 -6.30
N HIS A 70 0.87 -11.38 -6.49
CA HIS A 70 -0.55 -11.39 -6.16
C HIS A 70 -1.24 -12.49 -6.96
N PRO A 71 -2.11 -13.31 -6.35
CA PRO A 71 -2.83 -14.36 -7.05
C PRO A 71 -3.74 -13.78 -8.15
N ASN A 72 -4.21 -14.66 -9.03
CA ASN A 72 -5.25 -14.27 -9.98
C ASN A 72 -6.52 -13.83 -9.23
N LYS A 73 -7.23 -12.85 -9.79
CA LYS A 73 -8.52 -12.40 -9.26
C LYS A 73 -9.49 -13.57 -9.15
N ASP A 74 -10.03 -13.75 -7.95
CA ASP A 74 -11.09 -14.71 -7.64
C ASP A 74 -12.07 -14.08 -6.65
N PHE A 75 -13.37 -14.14 -6.95
CA PHE A 75 -14.42 -13.64 -6.06
C PHE A 75 -14.95 -14.74 -5.12
N GLY A 76 -14.54 -15.99 -5.31
CA GLY A 76 -14.98 -17.13 -4.51
C GLY A 76 -16.44 -17.52 -4.76
N ASP A 77 -16.94 -18.41 -3.90
CA ASP A 77 -18.36 -18.80 -3.89
C ASP A 77 -19.15 -17.89 -2.95
N VAL A 78 -19.94 -16.99 -3.54
CA VAL A 78 -20.75 -16.02 -2.81
C VAL A 78 -21.80 -16.66 -1.90
N ASN A 79 -22.16 -17.93 -2.13
CA ASN A 79 -23.11 -18.65 -1.28
C ASN A 79 -22.50 -19.09 0.06
N GLN A 80 -21.19 -18.97 0.22
CA GLN A 80 -20.51 -19.26 1.49
C GLN A 80 -20.64 -18.11 2.51
N PHE A 81 -21.04 -16.92 2.07
CA PHE A 81 -21.21 -15.79 2.96
C PHE A 81 -22.48 -15.94 3.80
N VAL A 82 -22.38 -15.60 5.08
CA VAL A 82 -23.47 -15.72 6.06
C VAL A 82 -23.82 -14.36 6.65
N ASN A 83 -24.99 -14.27 7.27
CA ASN A 83 -25.32 -13.10 8.09
C ASN A 83 -24.37 -13.04 9.30
N VAL A 84 -23.56 -11.99 9.37
CA VAL A 84 -22.59 -11.74 10.44
C VAL A 84 -23.22 -11.37 11.78
N ASP A 85 -24.51 -10.98 11.78
CA ASP A 85 -25.28 -10.70 12.99
C ASP A 85 -26.74 -11.17 12.85
N PRO A 86 -27.00 -12.48 13.02
CA PRO A 86 -28.34 -13.05 12.88
C PRO A 86 -29.38 -12.49 13.85
N ASP A 87 -28.95 -12.05 15.03
CA ASP A 87 -29.81 -11.51 16.08
C ASP A 87 -30.05 -9.99 15.93
N GLY A 88 -29.28 -9.31 15.07
CA GLY A 88 -29.37 -7.86 14.86
C GLY A 88 -29.01 -7.02 16.10
N LYS A 89 -28.11 -7.52 16.96
CA LYS A 89 -27.76 -6.85 18.24
C LYS A 89 -26.52 -5.98 18.16
N PHE A 90 -25.70 -6.14 17.12
CA PHE A 90 -24.35 -5.57 17.05
C PHE A 90 -24.12 -4.76 15.77
N VAL A 91 -24.62 -5.22 14.63
CA VAL A 91 -24.27 -4.66 13.32
C VAL A 91 -25.33 -3.65 12.88
N ILE A 92 -24.90 -2.39 12.73
CA ILE A 92 -25.74 -1.30 12.20
C ILE A 92 -25.79 -1.35 10.67
N SER A 93 -24.66 -1.63 10.01
CA SER A 93 -24.53 -1.67 8.56
C SER A 93 -23.33 -2.50 8.14
N THR A 94 -23.41 -3.16 6.98
CA THR A 94 -22.31 -3.92 6.38
C THR A 94 -21.82 -3.25 5.09
N ARG A 95 -20.51 -3.16 4.90
CA ARG A 95 -19.84 -2.64 3.69
C ARG A 95 -18.59 -3.46 3.39
N VAL A 96 -18.41 -3.84 2.13
CA VAL A 96 -17.18 -4.47 1.60
C VAL A 96 -16.51 -3.48 0.66
#